data_AF-A0A914RHN1-F1
#
_entry.id   AF-A0A914RHN1-F1
#
_cell.length_a   1.000
_cell.length_b   1.000
_cell.length_c   1.000
_cell.angle_alpha   90.00
_cell.angle_beta   90.00
_cell.angle_gamma   90.00
#
_symmetry.space_group_name_H-M   'P 1'
#
loop_
_entity.id
_entity.type
_entity.pdbx_description
1 polymer ?
#
loop_
_entity_poly.entity_id
_entity_poly.type
_entity_poly.pdbx_seq_one_letter_code
_entity_poly.pdbx_strand_id
1 'polypeptide(L)'
;SHHPPISSLFVTNRRAGFNIAGTILAKSKYYGNSLSAMMLGSIRIVLLARGETYTVTLPYANCKGIMIGTLSMEYGGQLKPFLGGIMNVVSGAIKLGKETLTQINGTWDGEITITHNGKKSLLWAPTKEIIKQRLPRYEIALDSQGDWESKKLWLKVSEAIARDDQVAATEEKSILEEAQRARAKTNPHHKPRYFRFDPLSKNY
;
A
#
# COMPACT_ATOMS: atom_id res chain seq x y z
N SER A 1 11.74 0.22 -9.99
CA SER A 1 11.93 1.26 -11.03
C SER A 1 11.81 2.63 -10.38
N HIS A 2 12.54 3.66 -10.85
CA HIS A 2 12.45 5.02 -10.29
C HIS A 2 11.58 5.96 -11.14
N HIS A 3 11.74 5.93 -12.46
CA HIS A 3 10.91 6.69 -13.40
C HIS A 3 10.31 5.73 -14.44
N PRO A 4 9.04 5.31 -14.28
CA PRO A 4 8.12 5.62 -13.17
C PRO A 4 8.45 4.83 -11.89
N PRO A 5 7.94 5.26 -10.71
CA PRO A 5 8.21 4.59 -9.44
C PRO A 5 7.42 3.28 -9.35
N ILE A 6 8.15 2.18 -9.30
CA ILE A 6 7.59 0.82 -9.19
C ILE A 6 8.29 0.10 -8.05
N SER A 7 7.50 -0.46 -7.15
CA SER A 7 7.94 -1.31 -6.04
C SER A 7 7.34 -2.71 -6.19
N SER A 8 8.16 -3.72 -5.91
CA SER A 8 7.73 -5.13 -5.89
C SER A 8 7.95 -5.71 -4.51
N LEU A 9 7.04 -6.58 -4.10
CA LEU A 9 7.04 -7.19 -2.78
C LEU A 9 6.80 -8.68 -2.88
N PHE A 10 7.39 -9.41 -1.95
CA PHE A 10 7.15 -10.82 -1.73
C PHE A 10 7.11 -11.10 -0.23
N VAL A 11 6.06 -11.76 0.23
CA VAL A 11 5.86 -12.18 1.63
C VAL A 11 5.45 -13.64 1.62
N THR A 12 6.06 -14.45 2.47
CA THR A 12 5.73 -15.87 2.60
C THR A 12 5.66 -16.26 4.05
N ASN A 13 4.69 -17.12 4.38
CA ASN A 13 4.70 -17.89 5.60
C ASN A 13 4.38 -19.34 5.22
N ARG A 14 5.42 -20.14 5.00
CA ARG A 14 5.28 -21.53 4.59
C ARG A 14 4.56 -22.38 5.65
N ARG A 15 4.78 -22.10 6.94
CA ARG A 15 4.12 -22.80 8.05
C ARG A 15 2.62 -22.51 8.09
N ALA A 16 2.23 -21.25 7.88
CA ALA A 16 0.82 -20.86 7.78
C ALA A 16 0.20 -21.14 6.39
N GLY A 17 1.00 -21.58 5.42
CA GLY A 17 0.51 -22.03 4.13
C GLY A 17 0.14 -20.93 3.14
N PHE A 18 0.83 -19.78 3.13
CA PHE A 18 0.55 -18.72 2.16
C PHE A 18 1.80 -18.05 1.55
N ASN A 19 1.64 -17.58 0.31
CA ASN A 19 2.55 -16.68 -0.38
C ASN A 19 1.79 -15.45 -0.90
N ILE A 20 2.43 -14.29 -0.84
CA ILE A 20 1.91 -13.02 -1.33
C ILE A 20 2.99 -12.39 -2.20
N ALA A 21 2.65 -12.01 -3.43
CA ALA A 21 3.54 -11.30 -4.33
C ALA A 21 2.78 -10.15 -4.97
N GLY A 22 3.44 -9.03 -5.23
CA GLY A 22 2.79 -7.93 -5.92
C GLY A 22 3.76 -6.91 -6.46
N THR A 23 3.32 -6.20 -7.47
CA THR A 23 4.03 -5.07 -8.06
C THR A 23 3.09 -3.87 -8.08
N ILE A 24 3.59 -2.74 -7.58
CA ILE A 24 2.83 -1.50 -7.39
C ILE A 24 3.55 -0.37 -8.11
N LEU A 25 2.87 0.20 -9.10
CA LEU A 25 3.21 1.44 -9.77
C LEU A 25 2.43 2.59 -9.12
N ALA A 26 3.15 3.50 -8.48
CA ALA A 26 2.55 4.70 -7.92
C ALA A 26 2.42 5.79 -9.00
N LYS A 27 1.22 6.34 -9.18
CA LYS A 27 0.98 7.53 -10.00
C LYS A 27 0.27 8.59 -9.19
N SER A 28 0.79 9.81 -9.21
CA SER A 28 0.14 10.95 -8.55
C SER A 28 -0.58 11.82 -9.59
N LYS A 29 -1.77 12.30 -9.26
CA LYS A 29 -2.51 13.29 -10.08
C LYS A 29 -3.01 14.42 -9.18
N TYR A 30 -2.66 15.64 -9.55
CA TYR A 30 -3.05 16.86 -8.84
C TYR A 30 -4.29 17.49 -9.47
N TYR A 31 -5.20 18.00 -8.65
CA TYR A 31 -6.49 18.58 -9.06
C TYR A 31 -6.73 19.96 -8.43
N GLY A 32 -5.69 20.69 -8.05
CA GLY A 32 -5.82 21.94 -7.30
C GLY A 32 -5.96 21.68 -5.80
N ASN A 33 -7.16 21.72 -5.23
CA ASN A 33 -7.31 21.52 -3.78
C ASN A 33 -7.22 20.04 -3.32
N SER A 34 -6.84 19.12 -4.21
CA SER A 34 -6.68 17.70 -3.90
C SER A 34 -5.63 17.02 -4.78
N LEU A 35 -5.13 15.88 -4.29
CA LEU A 35 -4.17 15.01 -4.97
C LEU A 35 -4.62 13.55 -4.81
N SER A 36 -4.57 12.77 -5.89
CA SER A 36 -4.78 11.31 -5.84
C SER A 36 -3.46 10.59 -6.06
N ALA A 37 -3.09 9.71 -5.14
CA ALA A 37 -2.08 8.68 -5.31
C ALA A 37 -2.76 7.38 -5.78
N MET A 38 -2.64 7.08 -7.07
CA MET A 38 -3.13 5.84 -7.67
C MET A 38 -2.08 4.73 -7.48
N MET A 39 -2.49 3.63 -6.87
CA MET A 39 -1.68 2.42 -6.73
C MET A 39 -2.06 1.41 -7.81
N LEU A 40 -1.39 1.50 -8.96
CA LEU A 40 -1.65 0.62 -10.10
C LEU A 40 -0.86 -0.69 -9.95
N GLY A 41 -1.50 -1.81 -10.27
CA GLY A 41 -0.90 -3.14 -10.17
C GLY A 41 -1.83 -4.09 -9.43
N SER A 42 -1.29 -5.25 -9.07
CA SER A 42 -2.03 -6.27 -8.35
C SER A 42 -1.16 -7.01 -7.35
N ILE A 43 -1.81 -7.52 -6.31
CA ILE A 43 -1.26 -8.41 -5.31
C ILE A 43 -1.89 -9.78 -5.53
N ARG A 44 -1.05 -10.79 -5.74
CA ARG A 44 -1.43 -12.18 -5.83
C ARG A 44 -1.23 -12.85 -4.47
N ILE A 45 -2.29 -13.45 -3.94
CA ILE A 45 -2.27 -14.24 -2.71
C ILE A 45 -2.50 -15.69 -3.10
N VAL A 46 -1.59 -16.58 -2.70
CA VAL A 46 -1.68 -18.01 -2.94
C VAL A 46 -1.87 -18.72 -1.61
N LEU A 47 -2.97 -19.45 -1.47
CA LEU A 47 -3.23 -20.33 -0.33
C LEU A 47 -2.74 -21.74 -0.68
N LEU A 48 -1.57 -22.10 -0.15
CA LEU A 48 -0.82 -23.29 -0.55
C LEU A 48 -1.59 -24.59 -0.30
N ALA A 49 -2.25 -24.69 0.85
CA ALA A 49 -3.01 -25.88 1.23
C ALA A 49 -4.25 -26.13 0.36
N ARG A 50 -4.78 -25.09 -0.29
CA ARG A 50 -6.01 -25.16 -1.09
C ARG A 50 -5.74 -25.16 -2.60
N GLY A 51 -4.52 -24.87 -3.02
CA GLY A 51 -4.21 -24.64 -4.44
C GLY A 51 -4.91 -23.41 -5.03
N GLU A 52 -5.40 -22.50 -4.18
CA GLU A 52 -6.17 -21.32 -4.60
C GLU A 52 -5.26 -20.12 -4.84
N THR A 53 -5.61 -19.30 -5.83
CA THR A 53 -4.97 -18.02 -6.13
C THR A 53 -6.01 -16.92 -6.14
N TYR A 54 -5.76 -15.86 -5.38
CA TYR A 54 -6.57 -14.66 -5.34
C TYR A 54 -5.77 -13.47 -5.87
N THR A 55 -6.40 -12.60 -6.63
CA THR A 55 -5.81 -11.36 -7.13
C THR A 55 -6.55 -10.19 -6.53
N VAL A 56 -5.80 -9.26 -5.92
CA VAL A 56 -6.32 -8.08 -5.23
C VAL A 56 -5.73 -6.84 -5.88
N THR A 57 -6.57 -5.85 -6.16
CA THR A 57 -6.13 -4.51 -6.58
C THR A 57 -6.06 -3.58 -5.37
N LEU A 58 -5.21 -2.56 -5.44
CA LEU A 58 -5.10 -1.57 -4.37
C LEU A 58 -6.05 -0.39 -4.60
N PRO A 59 -6.63 0.21 -3.54
CA PRO A 59 -7.37 1.45 -3.67
C PRO A 59 -6.44 2.60 -4.05
N TYR A 60 -6.99 3.66 -4.65
CA TYR A 60 -6.28 4.94 -4.71
C TYR A 60 -6.42 5.65 -3.36
N ALA A 61 -5.49 6.55 -3.07
CA ALA A 61 -5.47 7.34 -1.86
C ALA A 61 -5.62 8.82 -2.24
N ASN A 62 -6.64 9.50 -1.74
CA ASN A 62 -6.92 10.90 -1.99
C ASN A 62 -6.53 11.75 -0.80
N CYS A 63 -5.75 12.79 -1.07
CA CYS A 63 -5.48 13.87 -0.15
C CYS A 63 -6.29 15.10 -0.57
N LYS A 64 -7.10 15.65 0.33
CA LYS A 64 -7.92 16.86 0.09
C LYS A 64 -7.48 17.97 1.05
N GLY A 65 -7.82 19.21 0.71
CA GLY A 65 -7.54 20.36 1.57
C GLY A 65 -6.07 20.77 1.56
N ILE A 66 -5.38 20.53 0.44
CA ILE A 66 -3.94 20.88 0.29
C ILE A 66 -3.75 22.39 0.32
N MET A 67 -4.67 23.15 -0.27
CA MET A 67 -4.59 24.62 -0.37
C MET A 67 -5.63 25.32 0.52
N ILE A 68 -6.84 24.77 0.62
CA ILE A 68 -7.97 25.39 1.33
C ILE A 68 -8.73 24.33 2.13
N GLY A 69 -8.93 24.60 3.43
CA GLY A 69 -9.61 23.70 4.37
C GLY A 69 -8.63 22.81 5.15
N THR A 70 -9.18 21.83 5.86
CA THR A 70 -8.37 20.89 6.66
C THR A 70 -7.83 19.78 5.77
N LEU A 71 -6.52 19.52 5.88
CA LEU A 71 -5.87 18.40 5.20
C LEU A 71 -6.50 17.08 5.64
N SER A 72 -7.03 16.30 4.70
CA SER A 72 -7.64 15.00 4.98
C SER A 72 -7.20 13.94 3.99
N MET A 73 -7.18 12.69 4.45
CA MET A 73 -6.81 11.52 3.65
C MET A 73 -7.97 10.53 3.59
N GLU A 74 -8.29 10.06 2.39
CA GLU A 74 -9.34 9.06 2.16
C GLU A 74 -8.84 8.00 1.18
N TYR A 75 -9.07 6.72 1.49
CA TYR A 75 -8.93 5.66 0.49
C TYR A 75 -10.19 5.57 -0.35
N GLY A 76 -10.04 5.46 -1.67
CA GLY A 76 -11.13 5.32 -2.60
C GLY A 76 -10.91 4.20 -3.62
N GLY A 77 -12.01 3.74 -4.20
CA GLY A 77 -12.05 2.72 -5.26
C GLY A 77 -13.16 3.06 -6.27
N GLN A 78 -13.69 2.06 -6.97
CA GLN A 78 -14.95 2.20 -7.72
C GLN A 78 -16.13 2.35 -6.74
N LEU A 79 -16.20 3.45 -5.98
CA LEU A 79 -17.31 3.71 -5.07
C LEU A 79 -17.75 5.17 -5.16
N LYS A 80 -19.08 5.35 -5.26
CA LYS A 80 -19.75 6.64 -5.30
C LYS A 80 -19.63 7.29 -3.91
N PRO A 81 -19.38 8.61 -3.83
CA PRO A 81 -19.53 9.32 -2.57
C PRO A 81 -20.99 9.21 -2.12
N PHE A 82 -21.23 8.64 -0.94
CA PHE A 82 -22.52 8.76 -0.29
C PHE A 82 -22.61 10.17 0.31
N LEU A 83 -23.73 10.86 0.04
CA LEU A 83 -24.12 12.08 0.76
C LEU A 83 -24.24 11.71 2.24
N GLY A 84 -23.40 12.28 3.12
CA GLY A 84 -23.58 12.05 4.56
C GLY A 84 -22.35 12.09 5.48
N GLY A 85 -21.16 12.55 5.05
CA GLY A 85 -20.08 12.91 5.98
C GLY A 85 -19.36 11.78 6.73
N ILE A 86 -19.69 10.51 6.48
CA ILE A 86 -18.99 9.36 7.07
C ILE A 86 -17.72 9.08 6.24
N MET A 87 -16.56 9.18 6.88
CA MET A 87 -15.27 8.85 6.27
C MET A 87 -15.02 7.33 6.28
N ASN A 88 -14.08 6.87 5.46
CA ASN A 88 -13.56 5.49 5.50
C ASN A 88 -14.58 4.39 5.18
N VAL A 89 -15.70 4.75 4.53
CA VAL A 89 -16.73 3.79 4.13
C VAL A 89 -16.21 2.77 3.12
N VAL A 90 -16.55 1.51 3.34
CA VAL A 90 -16.37 0.41 2.40
C VAL A 90 -17.72 -0.21 2.07
N SER A 91 -17.99 -0.41 0.79
CA SER A 91 -19.18 -1.12 0.30
C SER A 91 -18.79 -2.00 -0.87
N GLY A 92 -19.40 -3.17 -1.00
CA GLY A 92 -19.09 -4.11 -2.06
C GLY A 92 -19.98 -5.35 -2.02
N ALA A 93 -19.72 -6.29 -2.93
CA ALA A 93 -20.48 -7.52 -3.04
C ALA A 93 -19.58 -8.68 -3.47
N ILE A 94 -19.86 -9.88 -2.95
CA ILE A 94 -19.26 -11.12 -3.47
C ILE A 94 -20.19 -11.66 -4.55
N LYS A 95 -19.64 -11.92 -5.74
CA LYS A 95 -20.41 -12.37 -6.91
C LYS A 95 -19.83 -13.64 -7.51
N LEU A 96 -20.70 -14.51 -8.02
CA LEU A 96 -20.35 -15.62 -8.90
C LEU A 96 -20.85 -15.31 -10.31
N GLY A 97 -19.94 -14.90 -11.19
CA GLY A 97 -20.31 -14.34 -12.49
C GLY A 97 -21.18 -13.09 -12.31
N LYS A 98 -22.45 -13.16 -12.71
CA LYS A 98 -23.41 -12.05 -12.56
C LYS A 98 -24.25 -12.14 -11.27
N GLU A 99 -24.30 -13.31 -10.65
CA GLU A 99 -25.08 -13.54 -9.46
C GLU A 99 -24.42 -12.89 -8.24
N THR A 100 -25.20 -12.18 -7.43
CA THR A 100 -24.70 -11.59 -6.19
C THR A 100 -25.04 -12.50 -5.01
N LEU A 101 -23.99 -13.02 -4.38
CA LEU A 101 -24.12 -13.94 -3.25
C LEU A 101 -24.24 -13.17 -1.93
N THR A 102 -23.42 -12.14 -1.74
CA THR A 102 -23.40 -11.37 -0.48
C THR A 102 -23.15 -9.89 -0.72
N GLN A 103 -23.54 -9.07 0.25
CA GLN A 103 -23.24 -7.64 0.33
C GLN A 103 -22.32 -7.36 1.51
N ILE A 104 -21.34 -6.49 1.33
CA ILE A 104 -20.37 -6.07 2.35
C ILE A 104 -20.53 -4.56 2.54
N ASN A 105 -20.68 -4.10 3.79
CA ASN A 105 -20.81 -2.67 4.11
C ASN A 105 -20.20 -2.36 5.48
N GLY A 106 -19.56 -1.20 5.62
CA GLY A 106 -19.00 -0.75 6.89
C GLY A 106 -17.97 0.38 6.72
N THR A 107 -17.03 0.47 7.65
CA THR A 107 -15.83 1.32 7.50
C THR A 107 -14.56 0.50 7.68
N TRP A 108 -13.51 0.79 6.91
CA TRP A 108 -12.28 -0.01 6.94
C TRP A 108 -11.44 0.18 8.21
N ASP A 109 -11.74 1.21 9.00
CA ASP A 109 -11.16 1.52 10.31
C ASP A 109 -12.10 1.18 11.47
N GLY A 110 -13.29 0.66 11.18
CA GLY A 110 -14.33 0.28 12.14
C GLY A 110 -14.92 -1.09 11.83
N GLU A 111 -16.24 -1.24 11.95
CA GLU A 111 -16.89 -2.51 11.68
C GLU A 111 -17.24 -2.66 10.21
N ILE A 112 -17.00 -3.87 9.68
CA ILE A 112 -17.47 -4.32 8.38
C ILE A 112 -18.43 -5.48 8.60
N THR A 113 -19.58 -5.40 7.95
CA THR A 113 -20.65 -6.40 8.03
C THR A 113 -20.87 -7.07 6.69
N ILE A 114 -21.27 -8.34 6.72
CA ILE A 114 -21.66 -9.12 5.55
C ILE A 114 -23.12 -9.55 5.67
N THR A 115 -23.87 -9.38 4.59
CA THR A 115 -25.26 -9.82 4.47
C THR A 115 -25.35 -10.95 3.44
N HIS A 116 -25.83 -12.10 3.86
CA HIS A 116 -26.06 -13.28 3.03
C HIS A 116 -27.51 -13.76 3.24
N ASN A 117 -28.29 -13.91 2.17
CA ASN A 117 -29.71 -14.30 2.22
C ASN A 117 -30.54 -13.48 3.23
N GLY A 118 -30.36 -12.16 3.23
CA GLY A 118 -31.03 -11.23 4.15
C GLY A 118 -30.51 -11.23 5.59
N LYS A 119 -29.66 -12.20 5.98
CA LYS A 119 -29.07 -12.26 7.32
C LYS A 119 -27.77 -11.47 7.37
N LYS A 120 -27.74 -10.42 8.20
CA LYS A 120 -26.58 -9.58 8.47
C LYS A 120 -25.73 -10.18 9.59
N SER A 121 -24.41 -10.15 9.44
CA SER A 121 -23.45 -10.60 10.46
C SER A 121 -22.16 -9.77 10.41
N LEU A 122 -21.38 -9.79 11.49
CA LEU A 122 -20.08 -9.13 11.55
C LEU A 122 -19.06 -9.90 10.68
N LEU A 123 -18.41 -9.20 9.75
CA LEU A 123 -17.34 -9.76 8.92
C LEU A 123 -15.97 -9.46 9.52
N TRP A 124 -15.76 -8.22 9.95
CA TRP A 124 -14.47 -7.78 10.49
C TRP A 124 -14.65 -6.56 11.39
N ALA A 125 -13.83 -6.48 12.45
CA ALA A 125 -13.68 -5.30 13.28
C ALA A 125 -12.25 -5.24 13.85
N PRO A 126 -11.57 -4.08 13.85
CA PRO A 126 -10.24 -3.91 14.42
C PRO A 126 -10.36 -3.69 15.94
N THR A 127 -10.91 -4.65 16.66
CA THR A 127 -11.01 -4.56 18.13
C THR A 127 -9.62 -4.51 18.77
N LYS A 128 -9.53 -4.03 20.01
CA LYS A 128 -8.26 -3.98 20.75
C LYS A 128 -7.61 -5.37 20.85
N GLU A 129 -8.43 -6.40 21.00
CA GLU A 129 -8.02 -7.81 21.08
C GLU A 129 -7.45 -8.30 19.75
N ILE A 130 -8.12 -8.00 18.62
CA ILE A 130 -7.62 -8.35 17.28
C ILE A 130 -6.32 -7.62 16.97
N ILE A 131 -6.21 -6.34 17.33
CA ILE A 131 -4.99 -5.55 17.11
C ILE A 131 -3.80 -6.15 17.91
N LYS A 132 -4.04 -6.60 19.14
CA LYS A 132 -3.01 -7.27 19.97
C LYS A 132 -2.49 -8.58 19.38
N GLN A 133 -3.29 -9.25 18.54
CA GLN A 133 -2.92 -10.51 17.88
C GLN A 133 -2.13 -10.31 16.59
N ARG A 134 -1.92 -9.06 16.12
CA ARG A 134 -1.12 -8.79 14.92
C ARG A 134 0.29 -9.33 15.10
N LEU A 135 0.82 -9.97 14.06
CA LEU A 135 2.19 -10.47 14.08
C LEU A 135 3.16 -9.30 14.30
N PRO A 136 4.07 -9.40 15.28
CA PRO A 136 5.10 -8.39 15.48
C PRO A 136 6.02 -8.36 14.26
N ARG A 137 6.33 -7.15 13.79
CA ARG A 137 7.34 -6.95 12.76
C ARG A 137 8.70 -6.89 13.44
N TYR A 138 9.55 -7.87 13.13
CA TYR A 138 10.96 -7.83 13.52
C TYR A 138 11.78 -7.16 12.42
N GLU A 139 12.54 -6.14 12.80
CA GLU A 139 13.50 -5.51 11.92
C GLU A 139 14.91 -5.98 12.26
N ILE A 140 15.78 -6.08 11.25
CA ILE A 140 17.20 -6.33 11.43
C ILE A 140 17.82 -5.11 12.13
N ALA A 141 18.73 -5.35 13.08
CA ALA A 141 19.47 -4.30 13.78
C ALA A 141 20.18 -3.38 12.78
N LEU A 142 20.23 -2.07 13.06
CA LEU A 142 20.75 -1.06 12.13
C LEU A 142 22.15 -1.39 11.62
N ASP A 143 23.05 -1.80 12.51
CA ASP A 143 24.44 -2.10 12.20
C ASP A 143 24.60 -3.35 11.32
N SER A 144 23.56 -4.20 11.29
CA SER A 144 23.50 -5.40 10.45
C SER A 144 22.78 -5.16 9.12
N GLN A 145 22.20 -3.97 8.89
CA GLN A 145 21.57 -3.64 7.63
C GLN A 145 22.61 -3.22 6.57
N GLY A 146 22.37 -3.65 5.33
CA GLY A 146 23.12 -3.16 4.18
C GLY A 146 22.83 -1.69 3.89
N ASP A 147 23.75 -1.02 3.19
CA ASP A 147 23.67 0.43 2.93
C ASP A 147 22.45 0.86 2.11
N TRP A 148 21.84 -0.07 1.39
CA TRP A 148 20.66 0.15 0.54
C TRP A 148 19.35 -0.32 1.17
N GLU A 149 19.36 -0.78 2.42
CA GLU A 149 18.14 -1.09 3.15
C GLU A 149 17.46 0.19 3.63
N SER A 150 16.14 0.27 3.46
CA SER A 150 15.40 1.54 3.56
C SER A 150 15.62 2.28 4.89
N LYS A 151 15.67 1.56 6.02
CA LYS A 151 15.83 2.20 7.33
C LYS A 151 17.22 2.83 7.48
N LYS A 152 18.28 2.12 7.09
CA LYS A 152 19.66 2.66 7.10
C LYS A 152 19.83 3.79 6.08
N LEU A 153 19.34 3.60 4.86
CA LEU A 153 19.47 4.57 3.77
C LEU A 153 18.78 5.91 4.09
N TRP A 154 17.61 5.88 4.73
CA TRP A 154 16.81 7.06 5.06
C TRP A 154 16.94 7.51 6.52
N LEU A 155 17.90 6.98 7.27
CA LEU A 155 18.03 7.19 8.72
C LEU A 155 18.06 8.68 9.07
N LYS A 156 19.01 9.42 8.49
CA LYS A 156 19.21 10.85 8.81
C LYS A 156 18.02 11.73 8.46
N VAL A 157 17.38 11.46 7.31
CA VAL A 157 16.15 12.15 6.90
C VAL A 157 15.03 11.87 7.90
N SER A 158 14.90 10.62 8.33
CA SER A 158 13.86 10.19 9.28
C SER A 158 14.08 10.78 10.67
N GLU A 159 15.32 10.86 11.13
CA GLU A 159 15.70 11.50 12.39
C GLU A 159 15.46 13.02 12.38
N ALA A 160 15.77 13.69 11.27
CA ALA A 160 15.48 15.11 11.11
C ALA A 160 13.96 15.39 11.13
N ILE A 161 13.18 14.59 10.41
CA ILE A 161 11.70 14.66 10.44
C ILE A 161 11.18 14.44 11.85
N ALA A 162 11.70 13.45 12.59
CA ALA A 162 11.27 13.16 13.95
C ALA A 162 11.58 14.28 14.95
N ARG A 163 12.53 15.17 14.64
CA ARG A 163 12.86 16.38 15.42
C ARG A 163 12.19 17.64 14.87
N ASP A 164 11.28 17.51 13.92
CA ASP A 164 10.64 18.61 13.19
C ASP A 164 11.62 19.57 12.49
N ASP A 165 12.85 19.13 12.22
CA ASP A 165 13.89 19.92 11.55
C ASP A 165 13.76 19.77 10.02
N GLN A 166 12.93 20.64 9.44
CA GLN A 166 12.65 20.63 8.00
C GLN A 166 13.86 21.00 7.14
N VAL A 167 14.77 21.82 7.67
CA VAL A 167 15.97 22.24 6.94
C VAL A 167 16.92 21.04 6.81
N ALA A 168 17.24 20.39 7.93
CA ALA A 168 18.09 19.21 7.93
C ALA A 168 17.46 18.04 7.13
N ALA A 169 16.14 17.84 7.25
CA ALA A 169 15.44 16.81 6.48
C ALA A 169 15.57 17.05 4.96
N THR A 170 15.46 18.31 4.52
CA THR A 170 15.61 18.70 3.11
C THR A 170 17.04 18.54 2.63
N GLU A 171 18.02 18.92 3.43
CA GLU A 171 19.45 18.79 3.11
C GLU A 171 19.85 17.32 2.95
N GLU A 172 19.57 16.49 3.95
CA GLU A 172 19.91 15.07 3.93
C GLU A 172 19.16 14.31 2.81
N LYS A 173 17.91 14.70 2.53
CA LYS A 173 17.17 14.18 1.37
C LYS A 173 17.84 14.57 0.06
N SER A 174 18.30 15.82 -0.06
CA SER A 174 18.95 16.32 -1.28
C SER A 174 20.27 15.60 -1.56
N ILE A 175 21.07 15.34 -0.51
CA ILE A 175 22.32 14.56 -0.60
C ILE A 175 22.03 13.17 -1.19
N LEU A 176 21.04 12.45 -0.64
CA LEU A 176 20.65 11.13 -1.13
C LEU A 176 20.17 11.16 -2.59
N GLU A 177 19.29 12.10 -2.94
CA GLU A 177 18.72 12.20 -4.28
C GLU A 177 19.74 12.61 -5.34
N GLU A 178 20.68 13.51 -5.02
CA GLU A 178 21.77 13.87 -5.93
C GLU A 178 22.71 12.69 -6.19
N ALA A 179 23.07 11.93 -5.15
CA ALA A 179 23.86 10.71 -5.30
C ALA A 179 23.16 9.68 -6.21
N GLN A 180 21.84 9.51 -6.07
CA GLN A 180 21.05 8.66 -6.97
C GLN A 180 21.05 9.19 -8.41
N ARG A 181 20.88 10.50 -8.61
CA ARG A 181 20.90 11.15 -9.94
C ARG A 181 22.26 10.99 -10.63
N ALA A 182 23.36 11.18 -9.90
CA ALA A 182 24.71 10.97 -10.42
C ALA A 182 24.94 9.49 -10.82
N ARG A 183 24.49 8.54 -10.02
CA ARG A 183 24.58 7.10 -10.34
C ARG A 183 23.74 6.72 -11.55
N ALA A 184 22.54 7.30 -11.71
CA ALA A 184 21.68 7.01 -12.86
C ALA A 184 22.30 7.46 -14.20
N LYS A 185 23.14 8.52 -14.18
CA LYS A 185 23.89 8.97 -15.37
C LYS A 185 24.99 7.97 -15.79
N THR A 186 25.62 7.30 -14.82
CA THR A 186 26.74 6.36 -15.07
C THR A 186 26.28 4.92 -15.28
N ASN A 187 25.14 4.54 -14.71
CA ASN A 187 24.53 3.22 -14.88
C ASN A 187 23.01 3.36 -15.14
N PRO A 188 22.61 3.55 -16.41
CA PRO A 188 21.21 3.79 -16.77
C PRO A 188 20.32 2.55 -16.62
N HIS A 189 20.90 1.35 -16.55
CA HIS A 189 20.17 0.09 -16.53
C HIS A 189 20.33 -0.63 -15.19
N HIS A 190 19.66 -0.11 -14.15
CA HIS A 190 19.57 -0.80 -12.87
C HIS A 190 18.79 -2.12 -13.03
N LYS A 191 19.45 -3.25 -12.71
CA LYS A 191 18.82 -4.57 -12.64
C LYS A 191 18.37 -4.85 -11.20
N PRO A 192 17.08 -5.18 -10.96
CA PRO A 192 16.62 -5.53 -9.62
C PRO A 192 17.32 -6.79 -9.09
N ARG A 193 17.59 -6.83 -7.79
CA ARG A 193 18.31 -7.95 -7.14
C ARG A 193 17.44 -9.20 -6.93
N TYR A 194 16.17 -9.01 -6.55
CA TYR A 194 15.29 -10.08 -6.09
C TYR A 194 14.08 -10.35 -6.98
N PHE A 195 13.85 -9.49 -7.98
CA PHE A 195 12.67 -9.53 -8.85
C PHE A 195 13.10 -9.54 -10.31
N ARG A 196 12.29 -10.17 -11.17
CA ARG A 196 12.54 -10.26 -12.62
C ARG A 196 11.32 -9.75 -13.34
N PHE A 197 11.53 -8.91 -14.34
CA PHE A 197 10.44 -8.45 -15.18
C PHE A 197 9.83 -9.62 -15.96
N ASP A 198 8.52 -9.79 -15.82
CA ASP A 198 7.71 -10.71 -16.62
C ASP A 198 7.06 -9.93 -17.78
N PRO A 199 7.47 -10.19 -19.03
CA PRO A 199 6.94 -9.48 -20.19
C PRO A 199 5.46 -9.76 -20.47
N LEU A 200 4.91 -10.89 -19.97
CA LEU A 200 3.50 -11.25 -20.19
C LEU A 200 2.57 -10.45 -19.28
N SER A 201 2.88 -10.41 -17.98
CA SER A 201 2.08 -9.64 -17.02
C SER A 201 2.45 -8.16 -16.95
N LYS A 202 3.56 -7.75 -17.58
CA LYS A 202 4.16 -6.41 -17.49
C LYS A 202 4.45 -5.98 -16.04
N ASN A 203 4.69 -6.96 -15.16
CA ASN A 203 5.03 -6.76 -13.75
C ASN A 203 6.44 -7.28 -13.46
N TYR A 204 6.96 -6.96 -12.27
CA TYR A 204 8.20 -7.51 -11.70
C TYR A 204 7.89 -8.58 -10.65
#